data_AF-A0A235HUI9-F1
#
_entry.id   AF-A0A235HUI9-F1
#
_cell.length_a   1.000
_cell.length_b   1.000
_cell.length_c   1.000
_cell.angle_alpha   90.00
_cell.angle_beta   90.00
_cell.angle_gamma   90.00
#
_symmetry.space_group_name_H-M   'P 1'
#
loop_
_entity.id
_entity.type
_entity.pdbx_description
1 polymer ?
#
loop_
_entity_poly.entity_id
_entity_poly.type
_entity_poly.pdbx_seq_one_letter_code
_entity_poly.pdbx_strand_id
1 'polypeptide(L)' 'MIITINLDGRGTCTAATGVPFLDHMLHQIASHGLIDIDVQAKGDW' A
#
# COMPACT_ATOMS: atom_id res chain seq x y z
N MET A 1 -1.39 -4.49 -12.63
CA MET A 1 -1.06 -3.64 -11.47
C MET A 1 -2.18 -2.64 -11.29
N ILE A 2 -2.81 -2.60 -10.12
CA ILE A 2 -3.86 -1.63 -9.77
C ILE A 2 -3.44 -0.97 -8.47
N ILE A 3 -3.59 0.35 -8.41
CA ILE A 3 -3.24 1.18 -7.25
C ILE A 3 -4.36 2.21 -7.05
N THR A 4 -4.91 2.25 -5.84
CA THR A 4 -5.84 3.28 -5.39
C THR A 4 -5.22 4.03 -4.23
N ILE A 5 -5.34 5.36 -4.26
CA ILE A 5 -4.81 6.24 -3.23
C ILE A 5 -5.89 7.26 -2.86
N ASN A 6 -6.16 7.39 -1.55
CA ASN A 6 -6.92 8.49 -0.99
C ASN A 6 -5.99 9.33 -0.09
N LEU A 7 -5.75 10.57 -0.49
CA LEU A 7 -4.86 11.49 0.24
C LEU A 7 -5.50 12.04 1.51
N ASP A 8 -6.82 12.17 1.56
CA ASP A 8 -7.58 12.56 2.75
C ASP A 8 -8.08 11.30 3.47
N GLY A 9 -7.14 10.42 3.80
CA GLY A 9 -7.41 9.09 4.34
C GLY A 9 -7.41 9.04 5.86
N ARG A 10 -7.38 7.81 6.38
CA ARG A 10 -7.22 7.51 7.81
C ARG A 10 -6.02 6.62 8.11
N GLY A 11 -5.16 6.42 7.11
CA GLY A 11 -3.98 5.57 7.22
C GLY A 11 -4.25 4.08 7.02
N THR A 12 -5.32 3.73 6.32
CA THR A 12 -5.63 2.33 6.01
C THR A 12 -4.76 1.83 4.86
N CYS A 13 -4.25 0.60 4.96
CA CYS A 13 -3.40 0.03 3.93
C CYS A 13 -3.83 -1.41 3.63
N THR A 14 -4.00 -1.71 2.35
CA THR A 14 -4.06 -3.08 1.82
C THR A 14 -2.99 -3.19 0.75
N ALA A 15 -1.99 -4.02 0.97
CA ALA A 15 -0.87 -4.17 0.05
C ALA A 15 -0.61 -5.65 -0.23
N ALA A 16 -0.63 -6.01 -1.51
CA ALA A 16 -0.27 -7.32 -2.02
C ALA A 16 0.62 -7.12 -3.25
N THR A 17 1.90 -6.85 -3.03
CA THR A 17 2.89 -6.64 -4.12
C THR A 17 3.64 -7.91 -4.51
N GLY A 18 3.57 -8.95 -3.67
CA GLY A 18 4.41 -10.15 -3.79
C GLY A 18 5.80 -9.99 -3.20
N VAL A 19 6.14 -8.81 -2.66
CA VAL A 19 7.41 -8.53 -1.97
C VAL A 19 7.10 -8.12 -0.52
N PRO A 20 7.24 -9.03 0.47
CA PRO A 20 6.76 -8.79 1.84
C PRO A 20 7.34 -7.54 2.52
N PHE A 21 8.60 -7.21 2.24
CA PHE A 21 9.23 -6.01 2.80
C PHE A 21 8.60 -4.72 2.23
N LEU A 22 8.24 -4.71 0.96
CA LEU A 22 7.57 -3.57 0.33
C LEU A 22 6.16 -3.40 0.90
N ASP A 23 5.42 -4.50 1.07
CA ASP A 23 4.08 -4.48 1.68
C ASP A 23 4.13 -3.89 3.10
N HIS A 24 5.17 -4.23 3.87
CA HIS A 24 5.40 -3.65 5.20
C HIS A 24 5.71 -2.14 5.14
N MET A 25 6.57 -1.70 4.22
CA MET A 25 6.88 -0.27 4.04
C MET A 25 5.65 0.54 3.64
N LEU A 26 4.79 0.02 2.76
CA LEU A 26 3.54 0.68 2.37
C LEU A 26 2.59 0.88 3.55
N HIS A 27 2.51 -0.10 4.47
CA HIS A 27 1.75 0.06 5.72
C HIS A 27 2.28 1.20 6.59
N GLN A 28 3.61 1.37 6.69
CA GLN A 28 4.21 2.48 7.45
C GLN A 28 3.88 3.83 6.81
N ILE A 29 3.97 3.92 5.48
CA ILE A 29 3.65 5.14 4.72
C ILE A 29 2.19 5.54 4.91
N ALA A 30 1.25 4.59 4.76
CA ALA A 30 -0.17 4.85 4.98
C ALA A 30 -0.45 5.35 6.41
N SER A 31 0.00 4.60 7.41
CA SER A 31 -0.24 4.89 8.82
C SER A 31 0.31 6.26 9.25
N HIS A 32 1.54 6.59 8.85
CA HIS A 32 2.19 7.84 9.27
C HIS A 32 1.83 9.04 8.38
N GLY A 33 1.43 8.79 7.13
CA GLY A 33 0.97 9.82 6.20
C GLY A 33 -0.51 10.15 6.32
N LEU A 34 -1.29 9.36 7.09
CA LEU A 34 -2.75 9.43 7.14
C LEU A 34 -3.41 9.34 5.76
N ILE A 35 -2.80 8.56 4.86
CA ILE A 35 -3.31 8.29 3.51
C ILE A 35 -3.82 6.86 3.42
N ASP A 36 -4.89 6.63 2.68
CA ASP A 36 -5.34 5.26 2.42
C ASP A 36 -4.70 4.73 1.13
N ILE A 37 -4.19 3.50 1.18
CA ILE A 37 -3.48 2.84 0.09
C ILE A 37 -4.10 1.45 -0.15
N ASP A 38 -4.47 1.18 -1.39
CA ASP A 38 -4.81 -0.18 -1.85
C ASP A 38 -3.95 -0.52 -3.07
N VAL A 39 -3.09 -1.53 -2.95
CA VAL A 39 -2.15 -1.96 -3.97
C VAL A 39 -2.29 -3.45 -4.23
N GLN A 40 -2.55 -3.79 -5.49
CA GLN A 40 -2.45 -5.15 -6.00
C GLN A 40 -1.50 -5.21 -7.20
N ALA A 41 -0.38 -5.90 -6.99
CA ALA A 41 0.62 -6.13 -8.03
C ALA A 41 1.02 -7.61 -8.06
N LYS A 42 1.15 -8.13 -9.27
CA LYS A 42 1.72 -9.44 -9.55
C LYS A 42 2.99 -9.21 -10.36
N GLY A 43 4.12 -9.63 -9.81
CA GLY A 43 5.41 -9.57 -10.50
C GLY A 43 5.73 -10.86 -11.24
N ASP A 44 6.79 -10.81 -12.03
CA ASP A 44 7.30 -11.93 -12.84
C ASP A 44 8.47 -12.67 -12.16
N TRP A 45 8.63 -12.50 -10.84
CA TRP A 45 9.73 -13.04 -10.05
C TRP A 45 9.73 -14.57 -9.96
#